data_AF-A0AA39NWL4-F1
#
_entry.id   AF-A0AA39NWL4-F1
#
_cell.length_a   1.000
_cell.length_b   1.000
_cell.length_c   1.000
_cell.angle_alpha   90.00
_cell.angle_beta   90.00
_cell.angle_gamma   90.00
#
_symmetry.space_group_name_H-M   'P 1'
#
loop_
_entity.id
_entity.type
_entity.pdbx_description
1 polymer ?
#
loop_
_entity_poly.entity_id
_entity_poly.type
_entity_poly.pdbx_seq_one_letter_code
_entity_poly.pdbx_strand_id
1 'polypeptide(L)'
;MSSFAVTRAYQHSFRTYPSITLACIGGTMNGLGDVVAQVSQIILTKGHEQRPAYDFHRTFRFFCFGFAISPLIGRWNKFLEYRFPIRRSSTNSSRGRTKSLAKRVACDQIFMAPIGLALFLGSMGVMEGRDLSQIQEKYKDLYKPALITNWQVWPVAQLINFRFMPLAYRVPFQSTCGVFWTLYLSIINSNEDEKQDRREHSA
;
A
#
# COMPACT_ATOMS: atom_id res chain seq x y z
N MET A 1 25.41 -14.31 12.44
CA MET A 1 26.30 -13.58 11.51
C MET A 1 25.63 -13.26 10.16
N SER A 2 24.68 -14.07 9.70
CA SER A 2 23.92 -13.88 8.44
C SER A 2 23.05 -12.61 8.40
N SER A 3 22.47 -12.16 9.52
CA SER A 3 21.65 -10.94 9.56
C SER A 3 22.43 -9.67 9.16
N PHE A 4 23.70 -9.56 9.57
CA PHE A 4 24.52 -8.38 9.25
C PHE A 4 24.95 -8.33 7.78
N ALA A 5 25.12 -9.49 7.13
CA ALA A 5 25.47 -9.57 5.71
C ALA A 5 24.30 -9.11 4.83
N VAL A 6 23.07 -9.52 5.15
CA VAL A 6 21.85 -9.07 4.46
C VAL A 6 21.67 -7.56 4.62
N THR A 7 21.87 -7.03 5.83
CA THR A 7 21.75 -5.58 6.08
C THR A 7 22.81 -4.77 5.32
N ARG A 8 24.06 -5.26 5.24
CA ARG A 8 25.12 -4.61 4.47
C ARG A 8 24.90 -4.70 2.96
N ALA A 9 24.46 -5.84 2.46
CA ALA A 9 24.12 -6.02 1.04
C ALA A 9 22.95 -5.12 0.63
N TYR A 10 21.92 -5.01 1.47
CA TYR A 10 20.82 -4.06 1.29
C TYR A 10 21.31 -2.60 1.29
N GLN A 11 22.13 -2.21 2.27
CA GLN A 11 22.67 -0.84 2.34
C GLN A 11 23.59 -0.49 1.16
N HIS A 12 24.36 -1.46 0.66
CA HIS A 12 25.19 -1.30 -0.52
C HIS A 12 24.34 -1.15 -1.79
N SER A 13 23.40 -2.07 -2.02
CA SER A 13 22.51 -2.05 -3.18
C SER A 13 21.61 -0.80 -3.21
N PHE A 14 21.15 -0.32 -2.05
CA PHE A 14 20.36 0.91 -1.93
C PHE A 14 21.18 2.17 -2.24
N ARG A 15 22.49 2.17 -1.98
CA ARG A 15 23.38 3.31 -2.31
C ARG A 15 23.78 3.32 -3.78
N THR A 16 23.96 2.16 -4.40
CA THR A 16 24.43 2.04 -5.79
C THR A 16 23.28 2.07 -6.80
N TYR A 17 22.16 1.38 -6.52
CA TYR A 17 20.97 1.32 -7.38
C TYR A 17 19.67 1.44 -6.55
N PRO A 18 19.39 2.63 -6.00
CA PRO A 18 18.24 2.85 -5.12
C PRO A 18 16.90 2.50 -5.78
N SER A 19 16.73 2.81 -7.06
CA SER A 19 15.47 2.56 -7.78
C SER A 19 15.21 1.05 -7.99
N ILE A 20 16.21 0.28 -8.41
CA ILE A 20 16.04 -1.16 -8.69
C ILE A 20 15.86 -1.95 -7.39
N THR A 21 16.63 -1.60 -6.35
CA THR A 21 16.49 -2.23 -5.03
C THR A 21 15.10 -1.99 -4.45
N LEU A 22 14.58 -0.77 -4.56
CA LEU A 22 13.22 -0.43 -4.15
C LEU A 22 12.16 -1.14 -4.98
N ALA A 23 12.36 -1.29 -6.29
CA ALA A 23 11.46 -2.03 -7.17
C ALA A 23 11.33 -3.49 -6.74
N CYS A 24 12.46 -4.21 -6.57
CA CYS A 24 12.44 -5.63 -6.18
C CYS A 24 11.79 -5.86 -4.80
N ILE A 25 12.08 -4.99 -3.83
CA ILE A 25 11.49 -5.07 -2.48
C ILE A 25 10.00 -4.73 -2.53
N GLY A 26 9.66 -3.69 -3.28
CA GLY A 26 8.30 -3.27 -3.52
C GLY A 26 7.42 -4.36 -4.10
N GLY A 27 7.90 -5.00 -5.16
CA GLY A 27 7.21 -6.10 -5.82
C GLY A 27 7.04 -7.29 -4.90
N THR A 28 8.11 -7.73 -4.24
CA THR A 28 8.04 -8.88 -3.32
C THR A 28 7.12 -8.62 -2.13
N MET A 29 7.15 -7.43 -1.52
CA MET A 29 6.24 -7.09 -0.42
C MET A 29 4.78 -7.00 -0.85
N ASN A 30 4.48 -6.42 -2.01
CA ASN A 30 3.09 -6.36 -2.50
C ASN A 30 2.58 -7.75 -2.89
N GLY A 31 3.40 -8.57 -3.55
CA GLY A 31 3.07 -9.96 -3.86
C GLY A 31 2.82 -10.79 -2.59
N LEU A 32 3.71 -10.70 -1.59
CA LEU A 32 3.51 -11.35 -0.30
C LEU A 32 2.25 -10.87 0.43
N GLY A 33 1.97 -9.57 0.39
CA GLY A 33 0.75 -9.00 0.97
C GLY A 33 -0.52 -9.59 0.33
N ASP A 34 -0.51 -9.77 -0.99
CA ASP A 34 -1.62 -10.41 -1.70
C ASP A 34 -1.71 -11.91 -1.39
N VAL A 35 -0.59 -12.65 -1.30
CA VAL A 35 -0.60 -14.06 -0.84
C VAL A 35 -1.28 -14.18 0.52
N VAL A 36 -0.91 -13.32 1.47
CA VAL A 36 -1.51 -13.30 2.81
C VAL A 36 -3.00 -12.96 2.72
N ALA A 37 -3.40 -12.02 1.86
CA ALA A 37 -4.80 -11.67 1.67
C ALA A 37 -5.61 -12.85 1.12
N GLN A 38 -5.11 -13.53 0.08
CA GLN A 38 -5.78 -14.69 -0.53
C GLN A 38 -5.85 -15.87 0.45
N VAL A 39 -4.76 -16.17 1.16
CA VAL A 39 -4.74 -17.22 2.19
C VAL A 39 -5.71 -16.89 3.32
N SER A 40 -5.77 -15.63 3.75
CA SER A 40 -6.73 -15.18 4.76
C SER A 40 -8.17 -15.35 4.27
N GLN A 41 -8.45 -15.02 3.01
CA GLN A 41 -9.77 -15.25 2.39
C GLN A 41 -10.12 -16.74 2.42
N ILE A 42 -9.23 -17.61 1.93
CA ILE A 42 -9.44 -19.07 1.90
C ILE A 42 -9.70 -19.67 3.29
N ILE A 43 -8.98 -19.18 4.32
CA ILE A 43 -9.11 -19.66 5.71
C ILE A 43 -10.39 -19.12 6.36
N LEU A 44 -10.76 -17.87 6.08
CA LEU A 44 -11.90 -17.20 6.73
C LEU A 44 -13.25 -17.50 6.06
N THR A 45 -13.27 -18.05 4.84
CA THR A 45 -14.50 -18.51 4.18
C THR A 45 -15.18 -19.60 5.04
N LYS A 46 -16.34 -19.27 5.62
CA LYS A 46 -17.15 -20.20 6.43
C LYS A 46 -17.84 -21.22 5.51
N GLY A 47 -18.03 -22.45 6.03
CA GLY A 47 -18.36 -23.67 5.28
C GLY A 47 -19.65 -23.72 4.46
N HIS A 48 -20.37 -22.62 4.25
CA HIS A 48 -21.51 -22.52 3.32
C HIS A 48 -21.17 -21.73 2.04
N GLU A 49 -20.02 -21.04 1.97
CA GLU A 49 -19.55 -20.36 0.77
C GLU A 49 -18.47 -21.19 0.06
N GLN A 50 -18.45 -21.16 -1.27
CA GLN A 50 -17.40 -21.82 -2.05
C GLN A 50 -16.05 -21.20 -1.69
N ARG A 51 -15.06 -22.03 -1.35
CA ARG A 51 -13.70 -21.55 -1.09
C ARG A 51 -13.12 -20.99 -2.39
N PRO A 52 -12.69 -19.72 -2.43
CA PRO A 52 -12.06 -19.16 -3.62
C PRO A 52 -10.77 -19.93 -3.93
N ALA A 53 -10.51 -20.21 -5.20
CA ALA A 53 -9.24 -20.78 -5.63
C ALA A 53 -8.12 -19.74 -5.49
N TYR A 54 -6.90 -20.18 -5.25
CA TYR A 54 -5.74 -19.30 -5.24
C TYR A 54 -5.48 -18.75 -6.65
N ASP A 55 -5.44 -17.42 -6.79
CA ASP A 55 -5.21 -16.71 -8.04
C ASP A 55 -3.74 -16.25 -8.13
N PHE A 56 -2.94 -17.02 -8.86
CA PHE A 56 -1.54 -16.67 -9.12
C PHE A 56 -1.39 -15.42 -10.00
N HIS A 57 -2.32 -15.18 -10.92
CA HIS A 57 -2.29 -13.99 -11.78
C HIS A 57 -2.49 -12.74 -10.95
N ARG A 58 -3.42 -12.74 -9.98
CA ARG A 58 -3.60 -11.63 -9.03
C ARG A 58 -2.29 -11.33 -8.28
N THR A 59 -1.65 -12.34 -7.70
CA THR A 59 -0.37 -12.14 -6.99
C THR A 59 0.70 -11.55 -7.90
N PHE A 60 0.79 -12.01 -9.14
CA PHE A 60 1.73 -11.47 -10.12
C PHE A 60 1.41 -10.01 -10.49
N ARG A 61 0.13 -9.63 -10.59
CA ARG A 61 -0.28 -8.24 -10.82
C ARG A 61 0.16 -7.33 -9.68
N PHE A 62 -0.06 -7.74 -8.43
CA PHE A 62 0.41 -7.01 -7.25
C PHE A 62 1.94 -6.91 -7.19
N PHE A 63 2.66 -7.96 -7.58
CA PHE A 63 4.11 -7.92 -7.70
C PHE A 63 4.58 -6.87 -8.72
N CYS A 64 4.04 -6.90 -9.93
CA CYS A 64 4.39 -5.97 -11.00
C CYS A 64 4.03 -4.52 -10.64
N PHE A 65 2.86 -4.30 -10.03
CA PHE A 65 2.49 -2.98 -9.51
C PHE A 65 3.47 -2.50 -8.45
N GLY A 66 3.77 -3.35 -7.45
CA GLY A 66 4.76 -3.06 -6.41
C GLY A 66 6.14 -2.73 -6.96
N PHE A 67 6.57 -3.46 -8.01
CA PHE A 67 7.83 -3.23 -8.69
C PHE A 67 7.88 -1.87 -9.38
N ALA A 68 6.79 -1.48 -10.07
CA ALA A 68 6.71 -0.22 -10.80
C ALA A 68 6.54 1.00 -9.87
N ILE A 69 5.71 0.89 -8.82
CA ILE A 69 5.35 2.02 -7.98
C ILE A 69 6.42 2.35 -6.92
N SER A 70 7.22 1.37 -6.51
CA SER A 70 8.16 1.55 -5.39
C SER A 70 9.32 2.51 -5.67
N PRO A 71 9.91 2.58 -6.88
CA PRO A 71 10.85 3.65 -7.23
C PRO A 71 10.23 5.04 -7.18
N LEU A 72 8.95 5.16 -7.58
CA LEU A 72 8.21 6.42 -7.57
C LEU A 72 7.94 6.87 -6.13
N ILE A 73 7.49 5.96 -5.27
CA ILE A 73 7.36 6.18 -3.82
C ILE A 73 8.71 6.56 -3.20
N GLY A 74 9.81 5.93 -3.61
CA GLY A 74 11.15 6.29 -3.15
C GLY A 74 11.56 7.71 -3.49
N ARG A 75 11.27 8.17 -4.71
CA ARG A 75 11.51 9.55 -5.16
C ARG A 75 10.64 10.54 -4.39
N TRP A 76 9.36 10.22 -4.18
CA TRP A 76 8.45 11.01 -3.37
C TRP A 76 8.92 11.13 -1.92
N ASN A 77 9.38 10.04 -1.31
CA ASN A 77 9.93 10.06 0.04
C ASN A 77 11.19 10.92 0.14
N LYS A 78 12.09 10.87 -0.85
CA LYS A 78 13.24 11.80 -0.92
C LYS A 78 12.80 13.25 -1.03
N PHE A 79 11.76 13.54 -1.82
CA PHE A 79 11.18 14.87 -1.93
C PHE A 79 10.58 15.34 -0.59
N LEU A 80 9.79 14.50 0.08
CA LEU A 80 9.27 14.79 1.42
C LEU A 80 10.39 14.98 2.44
N GLU A 81 11.51 14.25 2.29
CA GLU A 81 12.66 14.41 3.17
C GLU A 81 13.39 15.72 2.97
N TYR A 82 13.50 16.17 1.72
CA TYR A 82 14.05 17.48 1.39
C TYR A 82 13.12 18.63 1.85
N ARG A 83 11.81 18.49 1.65
CA ARG A 83 10.82 19.54 1.95
C ARG A 83 10.46 19.62 3.43
N PHE A 84 10.47 18.50 4.12
CA PHE A 84 10.23 18.34 5.55
C PHE A 84 11.40 17.57 6.19
N PRO A 85 12.58 18.19 6.32
CA PRO A 85 13.73 17.53 6.90
C PRO A 85 13.45 17.17 8.37
N ILE A 86 13.61 15.90 8.71
CA ILE A 86 13.64 15.42 10.11
C ILE A 86 15.04 15.71 10.72
N ARG A 87 15.84 16.60 10.09
CA ARG A 87 17.23 16.85 10.49
C ARG A 87 17.25 17.30 11.93
N ARG A 88 17.96 16.49 12.74
CA ARG A 88 18.37 16.66 14.14
C ARG A 88 18.15 18.09 14.65
N SER A 89 16.92 18.41 15.04
CA SER A 89 16.72 19.59 15.87
C SER A 89 17.57 19.32 17.11
N SER A 90 18.50 20.23 17.37
CA SER A 90 19.40 20.26 18.53
C SER A 90 18.65 20.10 19.87
N THR A 91 17.32 20.18 19.85
CA THR A 91 16.45 19.90 20.98
C THR A 91 16.03 18.42 20.99
N ASN A 92 16.57 17.66 21.94
CA ASN A 92 16.24 16.26 22.28
C ASN A 92 14.78 16.02 22.74
N SER A 93 13.80 16.76 22.21
CA SER A 93 12.39 16.60 22.57
C SER A 93 11.66 15.68 21.58
N SER A 94 11.24 14.52 22.06
CA SER A 94 10.38 13.53 21.36
C SER A 94 9.16 14.14 20.66
N ARG A 95 8.65 15.27 21.17
CA ARG A 95 7.53 16.05 20.60
C ARG A 95 7.85 16.70 19.24
N GLY A 96 9.07 17.20 19.01
CA GLY A 96 9.43 17.87 17.74
C GLY A 96 9.52 16.90 16.57
N ARG A 97 10.10 15.71 16.82
CA ARG A 97 10.19 14.62 15.84
C ARG A 97 8.81 14.09 15.43
N THR A 98 7.89 14.04 16.40
CA THR A 98 6.50 13.60 16.20
C THR A 98 5.72 14.56 15.28
N LYS A 99 5.87 15.88 15.46
CA LYS A 99 5.22 16.88 14.62
C LYS A 99 5.72 16.86 13.17
N SER A 100 7.02 16.61 12.95
CA SER A 100 7.58 16.46 11.60
C SER A 100 7.06 15.21 10.89
N LEU A 101 6.96 14.08 11.62
CA LEU A 101 6.34 12.85 11.09
C LEU A 101 4.88 13.07 10.71
N ALA A 102 4.10 13.71 11.58
CA ALA A 102 2.69 14.01 11.31
C ALA A 102 2.49 14.88 10.06
N LYS A 103 3.33 15.89 9.86
CA LYS A 103 3.29 16.74 8.64
C LYS A 103 3.64 15.95 7.38
N ARG A 104 4.65 15.06 7.45
CA ARG A 104 4.98 14.17 6.33
C ARG A 104 3.83 13.25 5.98
N VAL A 105 3.23 12.60 6.98
CA VAL A 105 2.09 11.70 6.75
C VAL A 105 0.91 12.49 6.18
N ALA A 106 0.57 13.67 6.72
CA ALA A 106 -0.52 14.49 6.18
C ALA A 106 -0.28 14.86 4.71
N CYS A 107 0.95 15.21 4.34
CA CYS A 107 1.30 15.50 2.95
C CYS A 107 1.19 14.25 2.06
N ASP A 108 1.62 13.09 2.56
CA ASP A 108 1.46 11.82 1.87
C ASP A 108 -0.01 11.45 1.65
N GLN A 109 -0.87 11.66 2.64
CA GLN A 109 -2.31 11.38 2.55
C GLN A 109 -3.08 12.34 1.62
N ILE A 110 -2.63 13.61 1.50
CA ILE A 110 -3.30 14.61 0.65
C ILE A 110 -2.90 14.46 -0.82
N PHE A 111 -1.64 14.09 -1.09
CA PHE A 111 -1.11 14.05 -2.46
C PHE A 111 -0.88 12.63 -2.95
N MET A 112 -0.15 11.82 -2.18
CA MET A 112 0.27 10.50 -2.63
C MET A 112 -0.83 9.46 -2.50
N ALA A 113 -1.70 9.54 -1.50
CA ALA A 113 -2.84 8.61 -1.39
C ALA A 113 -3.82 8.69 -2.57
N PRO A 114 -4.31 9.88 -3.01
CA PRO A 114 -5.17 9.93 -4.19
C PRO A 114 -4.47 9.50 -5.48
N ILE A 115 -3.21 9.94 -5.68
CA ILE A 115 -2.42 9.53 -6.86
C ILE A 115 -2.16 8.02 -6.83
N GLY A 116 -1.76 7.47 -5.69
CA GLY A 116 -1.47 6.06 -5.51
C GLY A 116 -2.70 5.18 -5.69
N LEU A 117 -3.86 5.59 -5.16
CA LEU A 117 -5.12 4.90 -5.36
C LEU A 117 -5.58 4.97 -6.82
N ALA A 118 -5.41 6.12 -7.48
CA ALA A 118 -5.71 6.24 -8.90
C ALA A 118 -4.80 5.33 -9.73
N LEU A 119 -3.48 5.33 -9.48
CA LEU A 119 -2.55 4.45 -10.16
C LEU A 119 -2.85 2.97 -9.89
N PHE A 120 -3.24 2.62 -8.68
CA PHE A 120 -3.64 1.26 -8.33
C PHE A 120 -4.86 0.81 -9.14
N LEU A 121 -5.97 1.55 -9.10
CA LEU A 121 -7.19 1.17 -9.83
C LEU A 121 -6.96 1.11 -11.36
N GLY A 122 -6.22 2.08 -11.91
CA GLY A 122 -5.93 2.12 -13.34
C GLY A 122 -5.01 0.99 -13.78
N SER A 123 -3.91 0.74 -13.05
CA SER A 123 -2.99 -0.35 -13.37
C SER A 123 -3.65 -1.72 -13.19
N MET A 124 -4.42 -1.92 -12.12
CA MET A 124 -5.16 -3.17 -11.91
C MET A 124 -6.16 -3.43 -13.04
N GLY A 125 -6.98 -2.42 -13.40
CA GLY A 125 -7.92 -2.55 -14.51
C GLY A 125 -7.26 -2.91 -15.84
N VAL A 126 -6.13 -2.28 -16.17
CA VAL A 126 -5.35 -2.62 -17.38
C VAL A 126 -4.79 -4.04 -17.32
N MET A 127 -4.27 -4.47 -16.17
CA MET A 127 -3.68 -5.79 -15.99
C MET A 127 -4.69 -6.93 -15.87
N GLU A 128 -5.93 -6.59 -15.49
CA GLU A 128 -7.11 -7.46 -15.54
C GLU A 128 -7.64 -7.63 -16.96
N GLY A 129 -7.20 -6.80 -17.92
CA GLY A 129 -7.66 -6.83 -19.30
C GLY A 129 -9.01 -6.17 -19.51
N ARG A 130 -9.40 -5.25 -18.61
CA ARG A 130 -10.67 -4.52 -18.67
C ARG A 130 -10.65 -3.46 -19.77
N ASP A 131 -11.80 -3.25 -20.41
CA ASP A 131 -12.00 -2.18 -21.37
C ASP A 131 -11.99 -0.80 -20.70
N LEU A 132 -11.74 0.24 -21.50
CA LEU A 132 -11.65 1.62 -21.00
C LEU A 132 -12.94 2.07 -20.27
N SER A 133 -14.10 1.60 -20.72
CA SER A 133 -15.40 1.84 -20.10
C SER A 133 -15.50 1.20 -18.71
N GLN A 134 -15.06 -0.05 -18.58
CA GLN A 134 -15.06 -0.79 -17.31
C GLN A 134 -14.06 -0.22 -16.31
N ILE A 135 -12.89 0.23 -16.79
CA ILE A 135 -11.92 0.95 -15.95
C ILE A 135 -12.56 2.25 -15.45
N GLN A 136 -13.21 3.03 -16.31
CA GLN A 136 -13.89 4.26 -15.90
C GLN A 136 -15.00 4.00 -14.88
N GLU A 137 -15.76 2.92 -15.04
CA GLU A 137 -16.76 2.49 -14.07
C GLU A 137 -16.13 2.14 -12.72
N LYS A 138 -15.04 1.36 -12.75
CA LYS A 138 -14.25 1.02 -11.54
C LYS A 138 -13.74 2.26 -10.82
N TYR A 139 -13.32 3.30 -11.54
CA TYR A 139 -12.98 4.59 -10.93
C TYR A 139 -14.21 5.27 -10.31
N LYS A 140 -15.36 5.30 -10.98
CA LYS A 140 -16.57 5.93 -10.43
C LYS A 140 -17.03 5.23 -9.15
N ASP A 141 -16.94 3.91 -9.12
CA ASP A 141 -17.51 3.08 -8.07
C ASP A 141 -16.55 2.90 -6.88
N LEU A 142 -15.24 2.78 -7.13
CA LEU A 142 -14.26 2.52 -6.06
C LEU A 142 -13.44 3.72 -5.63
N TYR A 143 -13.13 4.66 -6.53
CA TYR A 143 -12.16 5.72 -6.22
C TYR A 143 -12.63 6.62 -5.09
N LYS A 144 -13.87 7.15 -5.17
CA LYS A 144 -14.40 8.04 -4.14
C LYS A 144 -14.59 7.32 -2.80
N PRO A 145 -15.25 6.15 -2.72
CA PRO A 145 -15.42 5.46 -1.45
C PRO A 145 -14.09 5.09 -0.82
N ALA A 146 -13.16 4.51 -1.59
CA ALA A 146 -11.85 4.13 -1.05
C ALA A 146 -11.04 5.36 -0.59
N LEU A 147 -11.08 6.49 -1.32
CA LEU A 147 -10.40 7.71 -0.88
C LEU A 147 -11.00 8.28 0.40
N ILE A 148 -12.34 8.28 0.53
CA ILE A 148 -13.00 8.74 1.76
C ILE A 148 -12.66 7.82 2.93
N THR A 149 -12.72 6.50 2.75
CA THR A 149 -12.32 5.53 3.78
C THR A 149 -10.85 5.73 4.17
N ASN A 150 -9.97 5.98 3.21
CA ASN A 150 -8.57 6.30 3.46
C ASN A 150 -8.44 7.54 4.37
N TRP A 151 -9.13 8.63 4.02
CA TRP A 151 -9.14 9.86 4.80
C TRP A 151 -9.85 9.77 6.15
N GLN A 152 -10.70 8.76 6.38
CA GLN A 152 -11.30 8.52 7.69
C GLN A 152 -10.39 7.65 8.57
N VAL A 153 -9.85 6.57 8.01
CA VAL A 153 -9.06 5.58 8.76
C VAL A 153 -7.69 6.13 9.13
N TRP A 154 -6.99 6.79 8.21
CA TRP A 154 -5.60 7.20 8.45
C TRP A 154 -5.46 8.30 9.50
N PRO A 155 -6.26 9.37 9.54
CA PRO A 155 -6.18 10.35 10.62
C PRO A 155 -6.46 9.75 11.99
N VAL A 156 -7.43 8.83 12.09
CA VAL A 156 -7.71 8.11 13.34
C VAL A 156 -6.54 7.20 13.73
N ALA A 157 -5.99 6.45 12.78
CA ALA A 157 -4.81 5.61 13.01
C ALA A 157 -3.60 6.44 13.43
N GLN A 158 -3.36 7.60 12.80
CA GLN A 158 -2.28 8.52 13.16
C GLN A 158 -2.51 9.16 14.53
N LEU A 159 -3.75 9.50 14.87
CA LEU A 159 -4.09 10.00 16.21
C LEU A 159 -3.77 8.95 17.27
N ILE A 160 -4.19 7.69 17.06
CA ILE A 160 -3.88 6.58 17.97
C ILE A 160 -2.38 6.35 18.07
N ASN A 161 -1.69 6.35 16.93
CA ASN A 161 -0.25 6.15 16.84
C ASN A 161 0.50 7.23 17.65
N PHE A 162 0.14 8.50 17.52
CA PHE A 162 0.82 9.57 18.23
C PHE A 162 0.40 9.73 19.69
N ARG A 163 -0.84 9.38 20.03
CA ARG A 163 -1.38 9.52 21.38
C ARG A 163 -0.99 8.35 22.29
N PHE A 164 -1.06 7.11 21.79
CA PHE A 164 -0.94 5.91 22.60
C PHE A 164 0.35 5.12 22.34
N MET A 165 0.93 5.16 21.14
CA MET A 165 2.09 4.32 20.82
C MET A 165 3.43 4.96 21.22
N PRO A 166 4.26 4.27 22.03
CA PRO A 166 5.64 4.67 22.28
C PRO A 166 6.44 4.69 20.98
N LEU A 167 7.48 5.52 20.91
CA LEU A 167 8.23 5.79 19.67
C LEU A 167 8.69 4.52 18.93
N ALA A 168 9.10 3.47 19.67
CA ALA A 168 9.56 2.21 19.11
C ALA A 168 8.44 1.40 18.40
N TYR A 169 7.19 1.52 18.85
CA TYR A 169 6.06 0.75 18.33
C TYR A 169 5.28 1.47 17.23
N ARG A 170 5.59 2.75 16.96
CA ARG A 170 4.87 3.55 15.95
C ARG A 170 5.01 3.01 14.54
N VAL A 171 6.19 2.51 14.19
CA VAL A 171 6.47 1.92 12.88
C VAL A 171 5.76 0.58 12.73
N PRO A 172 5.93 -0.40 13.66
CA PRO A 172 5.14 -1.64 13.65
C PRO A 172 3.63 -1.41 13.57
N PHE A 173 3.07 -0.50 14.37
CA PHE A 173 1.64 -0.18 14.34
C PHE A 173 1.19 0.32 12.95
N GLN A 174 1.96 1.23 12.36
CA GLN A 174 1.66 1.75 11.03
C GLN A 174 1.78 0.67 9.94
N SER A 175 2.76 -0.24 10.05
CA SER A 175 2.87 -1.40 9.17
C SER A 175 1.66 -2.33 9.28
N THR A 176 1.17 -2.61 10.50
CA THR A 176 -0.03 -3.41 10.72
C THR A 176 -1.27 -2.77 10.08
N CYS A 177 -1.49 -1.46 10.29
CA CYS A 177 -2.56 -0.73 9.60
C CYS A 177 -2.42 -0.80 8.06
N GLY A 178 -1.18 -0.76 7.56
CA GLY A 178 -0.89 -0.93 6.13
C GLY A 178 -1.33 -2.29 5.57
N VAL A 179 -1.10 -3.37 6.32
CA VAL A 179 -1.57 -4.72 5.92
C VAL A 179 -3.10 -4.76 5.84
N PHE A 180 -3.80 -4.22 6.83
CA PHE A 180 -5.26 -4.12 6.80
C PHE A 180 -5.76 -3.28 5.61
N TRP A 181 -5.05 -2.20 5.28
CA TRP A 181 -5.37 -1.37 4.11
C TRP A 181 -5.19 -2.13 2.79
N THR A 182 -4.09 -2.87 2.63
CA THR A 182 -3.86 -3.72 1.45
C THR A 182 -4.94 -4.80 1.33
N LEU A 183 -5.31 -5.44 2.45
CA LEU A 183 -6.40 -6.42 2.47
C LEU A 183 -7.73 -5.77 2.03
N TYR A 184 -8.05 -4.59 2.55
CA TYR A 184 -9.24 -3.84 2.17
C TYR A 184 -9.25 -3.51 0.67
N LEU A 185 -8.16 -2.95 0.14
CA LEU A 185 -8.02 -2.66 -1.30
C LEU A 185 -8.18 -3.91 -2.15
N SER A 186 -7.60 -5.02 -1.71
CA SER A 186 -7.70 -6.29 -2.41
C SER A 186 -9.14 -6.81 -2.45
N ILE A 187 -9.88 -6.73 -1.34
CA ILE A 187 -11.30 -7.13 -1.26
C ILE A 187 -12.20 -6.27 -2.14
N ILE A 188 -12.07 -4.94 -2.06
CA ILE A 188 -12.94 -4.06 -2.86
C ILE A 188 -12.66 -4.20 -4.36
N ASN A 189 -11.40 -4.46 -4.73
CA ASN A 189 -11.03 -4.68 -6.13
C ASN A 189 -11.65 -5.98 -6.64
N SER A 190 -11.47 -7.11 -5.92
CA SER A 190 -12.04 -8.40 -6.33
C SER A 190 -13.57 -8.39 -6.38
N ASN A 191 -14.22 -7.73 -5.42
CA ASN A 191 -15.68 -7.65 -5.40
C ASN A 191 -16.23 -6.85 -6.59
N GLU A 192 -15.50 -5.83 -7.04
CA GLU A 192 -15.89 -5.05 -8.21
C GLU A 192 -15.67 -5.82 -9.50
N ASP A 193 -14.56 -6.56 -9.60
CA ASP A 193 -14.28 -7.44 -10.73
C ASP A 193 -15.40 -8.49 -10.90
N GLU A 194 -15.83 -9.15 -9.83
CA GLU A 194 -16.94 -10.10 -9.88
C GLU A 194 -18.27 -9.47 -10.29
N LYS A 195 -18.54 -8.22 -9.88
CA LYS A 195 -19.75 -7.51 -10.29
C LYS A 195 -19.72 -7.18 -11.78
N GLN A 196 -18.57 -6.77 -12.30
CA GLN A 196 -18.40 -6.50 -13.73
C GLN A 196 -18.59 -7.79 -14.54
N ASP A 197 -17.97 -8.90 -14.13
CA ASP A 197 -18.11 -10.21 -14.79
C ASP A 197 -19.57 -10.71 -14.80
N ARG A 198 -20.32 -10.49 -13.71
CA ARG A 198 -21.75 -10.84 -13.66
C ARG A 198 -22.60 -10.00 -14.62
N ARG A 199 -22.27 -8.71 -14.78
CA ARG A 199 -23.00 -7.81 -15.70
C ARG A 199 -22.73 -8.16 -17.15
N GLU A 200 -21.50 -8.54 -17.50
CA GLU A 200 -21.16 -9.01 -18.84
C GLU A 200 -21.89 -10.30 -19.22
N HIS A 201 -21.96 -11.28 -18.31
CA HIS A 201 -22.71 -12.52 -18.58
C HIS A 201 -24.24 -12.34 -18.63
N SER A 202 -24.77 -11.21 -18.14
CA SER A 202 -26.21 -10.92 -18.15
C SER A 202 -26.66 -10.07 -19.35
N ALA A 203 -25.72 -9.56 -20.15
CA ALA A 203 -25.95 -8.69 -21.30
C ALA A 203 -25.88 -9.47 -22.62
#